data_AF-A0A9Q0N9Y8-F1
#
_entry.id   AF-A0A9Q0N9Y8-F1
#
_cell.length_a   1.000
_cell.length_b   1.000
_cell.length_c   1.000
_cell.angle_alpha   90.00
_cell.angle_beta   90.00
_cell.angle_gamma   90.00
#
_symmetry.space_group_name_H-M   'P 1'
#
loop_
_entity.id
_entity.type
_entity.pdbx_description
1 polymer ?
#
loop_
_entity_poly.entity_id
_entity_poly.type
_entity_poly.pdbx_seq_one_letter_code
_entity_poly.pdbx_strand_id
1 'polypeptide(L)'
;MFFFRICSVVHQHLEMIIIEKGTIDAAVMSEPPQQVLKMKTLDETVLNLRCELRTLYESLSEKNNHLMLLERYVRERDLSIKRLRNEFHKLREHQCLDKKVDSQNDDIDSKQSNDIVSEKPESISELKKALNERDALIKELSEKIIRLSHDLSYVQRKSFAKDDKIIELQNEIDKFRQVVRPLTQAIFERKRSDSFVEWITPGVESTRILPMSEGRIKRQAISAEPLSGMGGMDGELVKVPKSSLSRELIKSAILDNDFMKNLDMTQIREIVDCMYP
;
A
#
# COMPACT_ATOMS: atom_id res chain seq x y z
N MET A 1 32.26 41.71 69.06
CA MET A 1 32.98 42.21 67.87
C MET A 1 33.34 41.13 66.83
N PHE A 2 33.62 39.87 67.21
CA PHE A 2 34.01 38.83 66.25
C PHE A 2 32.90 38.39 65.26
N PHE A 3 31.65 38.31 65.71
CA PHE A 3 30.52 37.87 64.86
C PHE A 3 30.21 38.81 63.68
N PHE A 4 30.31 40.13 63.89
CA PHE A 4 30.10 41.11 62.82
C PHE A 4 31.18 41.05 61.74
N ARG A 5 32.41 40.69 62.12
CA ARG A 5 33.55 40.63 61.19
C ARG A 5 33.48 39.38 60.31
N ILE A 6 33.00 38.26 60.84
CA ILE A 6 32.78 37.03 60.08
C ILE A 6 31.62 37.22 59.08
N CYS A 7 30.53 37.88 59.49
CA CYS A 7 29.38 38.11 58.62
C CYS A 7 29.72 39.03 57.42
N SER A 8 30.54 40.05 57.64
CA SER A 8 31.02 40.94 56.57
C SER A 8 31.93 40.24 55.56
N VAL A 9 32.80 39.33 56.01
CA VAL A 9 33.70 38.58 55.13
C VAL A 9 32.94 37.55 54.30
N VAL A 10 31.95 36.88 54.89
CA VAL A 10 31.09 35.92 54.17
C VAL A 10 30.25 36.64 53.11
N HIS A 11 29.76 37.84 53.38
CA HIS A 11 28.99 38.63 52.41
C HIS A 11 29.84 39.09 51.23
N GLN A 12 31.07 39.56 51.48
CA GLN A 12 32.01 39.94 50.42
C GLN A 12 32.45 38.75 49.57
N HIS A 13 32.62 37.57 50.16
CA HIS A 13 32.90 36.35 49.41
C HIS A 13 31.70 35.88 48.56
N LEU A 14 30.47 36.03 49.06
CA LEU A 14 29.27 35.71 48.28
C LEU A 14 29.11 36.65 47.08
N GLU A 15 29.35 37.96 47.25
CA GLU A 15 29.28 38.91 46.12
C GLU A 15 30.35 38.64 45.06
N MET A 16 31.58 38.30 45.45
CA MET A 16 32.62 37.88 44.51
C MET A 16 32.22 36.65 43.71
N ILE A 17 31.64 35.63 44.35
CA ILE A 17 31.19 34.39 43.68
C ILE A 17 30.02 34.67 42.73
N ILE A 18 29.12 35.60 43.07
CA ILE A 18 27.99 35.99 42.21
C ILE A 18 28.49 36.76 40.98
N ILE A 19 29.47 37.65 41.15
CA ILE A 19 30.07 38.40 40.03
C ILE A 19 30.87 37.47 39.11
N GLU A 20 31.60 36.51 39.67
CA GLU A 20 32.39 35.53 38.91
C GLU A 20 31.46 34.59 38.11
N LYS A 21 30.34 34.13 38.70
CA LYS A 21 29.31 33.37 37.97
C LYS A 21 28.62 34.19 36.88
N GLY A 22 28.29 35.45 37.15
CA GLY A 22 27.69 36.35 36.14
C GLY A 22 28.64 36.65 34.96
N THR A 23 29.95 36.62 35.19
CA THR A 23 30.97 36.82 34.15
C THR A 23 31.19 35.55 33.32
N ILE A 24 31.08 34.37 33.93
CA ILE A 24 31.15 33.07 33.22
C ILE A 24 29.92 32.87 32.32
N ASP A 25 28.72 33.21 32.80
CA ASP A 25 27.49 33.12 31.99
C ASP A 25 27.50 34.11 30.81
N ALA A 26 28.16 35.26 30.95
CA ALA A 26 28.37 36.21 29.85
C ALA A 26 29.41 35.69 28.82
N ALA A 27 30.43 34.96 29.26
CA ALA A 27 31.46 34.38 28.39
C ALA A 27 30.97 33.15 27.60
N VAL A 28 30.05 32.35 28.16
CA VAL A 28 29.42 31.21 27.46
C VAL A 28 28.46 31.67 26.35
N MET A 29 27.99 32.91 26.40
CA MET A 29 27.10 33.50 25.39
C MET A 29 27.84 34.20 24.24
N SER A 30 29.19 34.15 24.20
CA SER A 30 30.00 34.76 23.12
C SER A 30 30.89 33.75 22.38
N GLU A 31 30.35 32.59 21.98
CA GLU A 31 30.99 31.83 20.89
C GLU A 31 30.88 32.60 19.57
N PRO A 32 31.96 32.73 18.77
CA PRO A 32 31.96 33.57 17.59
C PRO A 32 30.94 33.04 16.56
N PRO A 33 30.11 33.91 15.95
CA PRO A 33 29.00 33.50 15.08
C PRO A 33 29.44 32.66 13.87
N GLN A 34 30.72 32.72 13.50
CA GLN A 34 31.30 31.94 12.40
C GLN A 34 31.42 30.44 12.70
N GLN A 35 31.69 30.02 13.95
CA GLN A 35 31.81 28.59 14.29
C GLN A 35 30.44 27.92 14.41
N VAL A 36 29.45 28.61 14.95
CA VAL A 36 28.06 28.14 15.04
C VAL A 36 27.44 27.99 13.64
N LEU A 37 27.73 28.90 12.70
CA LEU A 37 27.32 28.76 11.30
C LEU A 37 28.00 27.55 10.63
N LYS A 38 29.30 27.34 10.87
CA LYS A 38 30.05 26.22 10.29
C LYS A 38 29.58 24.86 10.82
N MET A 39 29.25 24.77 12.12
CA MET A 39 28.63 23.59 12.72
C MET A 39 27.26 23.32 12.12
N LYS A 40 26.40 24.35 11.98
CA LYS A 40 25.09 24.20 11.32
C LYS A 40 25.20 23.71 9.88
N THR A 41 26.17 24.21 9.10
CA THR A 41 26.42 23.73 7.74
C THR A 41 26.98 22.30 7.70
N LEU A 42 27.81 21.93 8.69
CA LEU A 42 28.33 20.56 8.80
C LEU A 42 27.20 19.59 9.17
N ASP A 43 26.33 19.98 10.11
CA ASP A 43 25.16 19.19 10.50
C ASP A 43 24.19 18.99 9.33
N GLU A 44 24.01 20.03 8.50
CA GLU A 44 23.23 19.94 7.26
C GLU A 44 23.86 18.99 6.24
N THR A 45 25.19 19.03 6.04
CA THR A 45 25.87 18.08 5.14
C THR A 45 25.83 16.65 5.67
N VAL A 46 25.96 16.45 6.99
CA VAL A 46 25.83 15.13 7.64
C VAL A 46 24.40 14.60 7.50
N LEU A 47 23.39 15.46 7.62
CA LEU A 47 21.99 15.09 7.41
C LEU A 47 21.75 14.68 5.95
N ASN A 48 22.27 15.45 4.99
CA ASN A 48 22.17 15.13 3.56
C ASN A 48 22.86 13.79 3.24
N LEU A 49 24.07 13.57 3.73
CA LEU A 49 24.77 12.30 3.56
C LEU A 49 24.01 11.13 4.19
N ARG A 50 23.38 11.31 5.37
CA ARG A 50 22.54 10.28 5.99
C ARG A 50 21.29 9.97 5.17
N CYS A 51 20.68 10.99 4.55
CA CYS A 51 19.55 10.82 3.64
C CYS A 51 19.98 10.07 2.37
N GLU A 52 21.09 10.48 1.74
CA GLU A 52 21.65 9.79 0.58
C GLU A 52 21.98 8.33 0.88
N LEU A 53 22.66 8.06 2.01
CA LEU A 53 22.99 6.72 2.45
C LEU A 53 21.73 5.86 2.61
N ARG A 54 20.65 6.43 3.18
CA ARG A 54 19.35 5.75 3.30
C ARG A 54 18.78 5.38 1.94
N THR A 55 18.74 6.33 1.00
CA THR A 55 18.24 6.06 -0.36
C THR A 55 19.07 5.00 -1.09
N LEU A 56 20.39 4.99 -0.89
CA LEU A 56 21.27 3.97 -1.45
C LEU A 56 21.01 2.59 -0.82
N TYR A 57 20.79 2.51 0.48
CA TYR A 57 20.43 1.24 1.14
C TYR A 57 19.07 0.71 0.69
N GLU A 58 18.08 1.58 0.54
CA GLU A 58 16.77 1.21 0.00
C GLU A 58 16.91 0.70 -1.44
N SER A 59 17.62 1.42 -2.30
CA SER A 59 17.88 0.97 -3.68
C SER A 59 18.66 -0.34 -3.74
N LEU A 60 19.68 -0.52 -2.89
CA LEU A 60 20.43 -1.77 -2.81
C LEU A 60 19.54 -2.94 -2.37
N SER A 61 18.65 -2.70 -1.40
CA SER A 61 17.67 -3.70 -0.94
C SER A 61 16.72 -4.11 -2.05
N GLU A 62 16.17 -3.15 -2.80
CA GLU A 62 15.32 -3.40 -3.96
C GLU A 62 16.04 -4.20 -5.05
N LYS A 63 17.28 -3.82 -5.38
CA LYS A 63 18.11 -4.54 -6.35
C LYS A 63 18.39 -5.97 -5.89
N ASN A 64 18.63 -6.19 -4.61
CA ASN A 64 18.85 -7.51 -4.05
C ASN A 64 17.58 -8.38 -4.12
N ASN A 65 16.41 -7.80 -3.85
CA ASN A 65 15.12 -8.47 -4.02
C ASN A 65 14.87 -8.84 -5.49
N HIS A 66 15.21 -7.95 -6.42
CA HIS A 66 15.08 -8.24 -7.85
C HIS A 66 16.04 -9.35 -8.30
N LEU A 67 17.28 -9.35 -7.80
CA LEU A 67 18.25 -10.42 -8.04
C LEU A 67 17.72 -11.77 -7.56
N MET A 68 17.18 -11.84 -6.34
CA MET A 68 16.57 -13.06 -5.79
C MET A 68 15.42 -13.60 -6.67
N LEU A 69 14.60 -12.71 -7.23
CA LEU A 69 13.52 -13.09 -8.15
C LEU A 69 14.08 -13.66 -9.47
N LEU A 70 15.10 -13.00 -10.03
CA LEU A 70 15.77 -13.48 -11.24
C LEU A 70 16.44 -14.84 -11.03
N GLU A 71 17.13 -15.04 -9.91
CA GLU A 71 17.74 -16.33 -9.55
C GLU A 71 16.70 -17.44 -9.41
N ARG A 72 15.54 -17.14 -8.82
CA ARG A 72 14.41 -18.07 -8.78
C ARG A 72 13.94 -18.43 -10.19
N TYR A 73 13.76 -17.45 -11.05
CA TYR A 73 13.27 -17.67 -12.41
C TYR A 73 14.25 -18.47 -13.28
N VAL A 74 15.56 -18.21 -13.13
CA VAL A 74 16.61 -19.00 -13.79
C VAL A 74 16.55 -20.46 -13.32
N ARG A 75 16.44 -20.71 -12.00
CA ARG A 75 16.30 -22.07 -11.46
C ARG A 75 15.05 -22.79 -12.01
N GLU A 76 13.91 -22.11 -12.10
CA GLU A 76 12.68 -22.67 -12.68
C GLU A 76 12.83 -23.01 -14.17
N ARG A 77 13.52 -22.15 -14.93
CA ARG A 77 13.87 -22.42 -16.34
C ARG A 77 14.80 -23.61 -16.47
N ASP A 78 15.84 -23.71 -15.65
CA ASP A 78 16.77 -24.85 -15.68
C ASP A 78 16.07 -26.18 -15.40
N LEU A 79 15.14 -26.19 -14.43
CA LEU A 79 14.29 -27.35 -14.17
C LEU A 79 13.43 -27.70 -15.39
N SER A 80 12.86 -26.70 -16.05
CA SER A 80 12.04 -26.88 -17.26
C SER A 80 12.87 -27.44 -18.42
N ILE A 81 14.07 -26.89 -18.65
CA ILE A 81 15.02 -27.39 -19.64
C ILE A 81 15.42 -28.83 -19.34
N LYS A 82 15.67 -29.16 -18.06
CA LYS A 82 16.00 -30.54 -17.66
C LYS A 82 14.87 -31.51 -17.95
N ARG A 83 13.61 -31.14 -17.65
CA ARG A 83 12.43 -31.94 -18.00
C ARG A 83 12.31 -32.15 -19.50
N LEU A 84 12.41 -31.06 -20.28
CA LEU A 84 12.37 -31.12 -21.74
C LEU A 84 13.46 -32.04 -22.30
N ARG A 85 14.71 -31.92 -21.83
CA ARG A 85 15.81 -32.80 -22.24
C ARG A 85 15.51 -34.28 -21.96
N ASN A 86 14.90 -34.59 -20.82
CA ASN A 86 14.51 -35.95 -20.49
C ASN A 86 13.42 -36.47 -21.44
N GLU A 87 12.40 -35.66 -21.75
CA GLU A 87 11.36 -36.03 -22.71
C GLU A 87 11.93 -36.22 -24.13
N PHE A 88 12.84 -35.33 -24.57
CA PHE A 88 13.56 -35.51 -25.83
C PHE A 88 14.39 -36.80 -25.86
N HIS A 89 15.01 -37.17 -24.74
CA HIS A 89 15.76 -38.41 -24.63
C HIS A 89 14.85 -39.64 -24.79
N LYS A 90 13.70 -39.66 -24.09
CA LYS A 90 12.70 -40.73 -24.22
C LYS A 90 12.19 -40.88 -25.66
N LEU A 91 11.82 -39.78 -26.30
CA LEU A 91 11.35 -39.79 -27.70
C LEU A 91 12.43 -40.32 -28.66
N ARG A 92 13.70 -39.99 -28.40
CA ARG A 92 14.82 -40.50 -29.20
C ARG A 92 15.03 -42.01 -29.02
N GLU A 93 14.82 -42.53 -27.81
CA GLU A 93 14.85 -43.98 -27.55
C GLU A 93 13.70 -44.70 -28.27
N HIS A 94 12.49 -44.14 -28.24
CA HIS A 94 11.35 -44.69 -28.98
C HIS A 94 11.58 -44.70 -30.51
N GLN A 95 12.13 -43.63 -31.09
CA GLN A 95 12.52 -43.62 -32.51
C GLN A 95 13.63 -44.62 -32.87
N CYS A 96 14.48 -45.01 -31.91
CA CYS A 96 15.52 -46.02 -32.12
C CYS A 96 14.94 -47.44 -32.11
N LEU A 97 13.89 -47.68 -31.31
CA LEU A 97 13.15 -48.94 -31.28
C LEU A 97 12.35 -49.15 -32.57
N ASP A 98 11.69 -48.11 -33.09
CA ASP A 98 10.97 -48.19 -34.37
C ASP A 98 11.89 -48.54 -35.55
N LYS A 99 13.12 -48.01 -35.58
CA LYS A 99 14.12 -48.35 -36.61
C LYS A 99 14.61 -49.81 -36.56
N LYS A 100 14.40 -50.51 -35.45
CA LYS A 100 14.79 -51.92 -35.28
C LYS A 100 13.67 -52.89 -35.71
N VAL A 101 12.42 -52.41 -35.78
CA VAL A 101 11.26 -53.19 -36.23
C VAL A 101 11.19 -53.30 -37.76
N ASP A 102 11.70 -52.30 -38.49
CA ASP A 102 11.75 -52.34 -39.97
C ASP A 102 12.83 -53.27 -40.54
N SER A 103 13.70 -53.87 -39.70
CA SER A 103 14.77 -54.78 -40.14
C SER A 103 14.49 -56.26 -39.87
N GLN A 104 13.31 -56.63 -39.37
CA GLN A 104 12.96 -58.01 -39.00
C GLN A 104 11.56 -58.47 -39.45
N ASN A 105 10.97 -57.86 -40.48
CA ASN A 105 9.67 -58.27 -41.04
C ASN A 105 9.77 -58.78 -42.49
N ASP A 106 10.81 -59.56 -42.79
CA ASP A 106 10.75 -60.52 -43.90
C ASP A 106 10.57 -61.91 -43.27
N ASP A 107 9.60 -62.67 -43.76
CA ASP A 107 9.18 -64.03 -43.34
C ASP A 107 8.18 -64.13 -42.18
N ILE A 108 6.91 -63.82 -42.45
CA ILE A 108 5.80 -64.59 -41.87
C ILE A 108 4.79 -64.92 -42.98
N ASP A 109 4.98 -66.09 -43.59
CA ASP A 109 3.92 -66.89 -44.21
C ASP A 109 3.05 -67.47 -43.09
N SER A 110 1.78 -67.09 -43.02
CA SER A 110 0.77 -67.87 -42.30
C SER A 110 -0.63 -67.57 -42.82
N LYS A 111 -1.06 -68.43 -43.74
CA LYS A 111 -2.46 -68.77 -43.93
C LYS A 111 -3.03 -69.30 -42.60
N GLN A 112 -3.90 -68.52 -41.98
CA GLN A 112 -5.02 -68.90 -41.07
C GLN A 112 -5.19 -67.80 -40.04
N SER A 113 -6.21 -66.95 -40.20
CA SER A 113 -6.96 -66.27 -39.12
C SER A 113 -7.93 -65.24 -39.74
N ASN A 114 -8.93 -65.71 -40.49
CA ASN A 114 -10.00 -64.84 -41.01
C ASN A 114 -11.26 -64.78 -40.13
N ASP A 115 -11.22 -65.26 -38.88
CA ASP A 115 -12.42 -65.34 -38.01
C ASP A 115 -12.40 -64.45 -36.75
N ILE A 116 -11.41 -63.55 -36.57
CA ILE A 116 -11.38 -62.58 -35.44
C ILE A 116 -11.40 -61.12 -35.95
N VAL A 117 -11.85 -60.90 -37.19
CA VAL A 117 -11.87 -59.58 -37.83
C VAL A 117 -13.25 -58.91 -37.73
N SER A 118 -14.30 -59.57 -37.21
CA SER A 118 -15.66 -59.01 -37.22
C SER A 118 -16.05 -58.18 -35.98
N GLU A 119 -15.46 -58.42 -34.79
CA GLU A 119 -15.80 -57.65 -33.57
C GLU A 119 -14.86 -56.45 -33.30
N LYS A 120 -13.59 -56.55 -33.69
CA LYS A 120 -12.61 -55.44 -33.57
C LYS A 120 -12.91 -54.16 -34.39
N PRO A 121 -13.54 -54.18 -35.57
CA PRO A 121 -13.66 -52.98 -36.40
C PRO A 121 -14.71 -51.99 -35.87
N GLU A 122 -15.74 -52.45 -35.17
CA GLU A 122 -16.76 -51.59 -34.56
C GLU A 122 -16.18 -50.77 -33.39
N SER A 123 -15.48 -51.42 -32.46
CA SER A 123 -14.83 -50.70 -31.35
C SER A 123 -13.73 -49.75 -31.84
N ILE A 124 -13.00 -50.14 -32.90
CA ILE A 124 -12.00 -49.26 -33.55
C ILE A 124 -12.68 -48.07 -34.25
N SER A 125 -13.84 -48.28 -34.88
CA SER A 125 -14.65 -47.23 -35.51
C SER A 125 -15.17 -46.22 -34.48
N GLU A 126 -15.67 -46.70 -33.34
CA GLU A 126 -16.12 -45.86 -32.24
C GLU A 126 -14.97 -45.07 -31.61
N LEU A 127 -13.82 -45.72 -31.36
CA LEU A 127 -12.62 -45.03 -30.87
C LEU A 127 -12.12 -43.96 -31.84
N LYS A 128 -12.16 -44.21 -33.15
CA LYS A 128 -11.81 -43.23 -34.19
C LYS A 128 -12.78 -42.04 -34.19
N LYS A 129 -14.08 -42.28 -34.04
CA LYS A 129 -15.08 -41.19 -33.90
C LYS A 129 -14.80 -40.34 -32.66
N ALA A 130 -14.59 -40.98 -31.51
CA ALA A 130 -14.28 -40.28 -30.27
C ALA A 130 -12.94 -39.51 -30.33
N LEU A 131 -11.95 -40.00 -31.09
CA LEU A 131 -10.71 -39.29 -31.34
C LEU A 131 -10.96 -38.02 -32.17
N ASN A 132 -11.71 -38.13 -33.26
CA ASN A 132 -12.06 -37.00 -34.12
C ASN A 132 -12.88 -35.94 -33.39
N GLU A 133 -13.80 -36.35 -32.50
CA GLU A 133 -14.56 -35.43 -31.65
C GLU A 133 -13.66 -34.69 -30.66
N ARG A 134 -12.72 -35.40 -30.02
CA ARG A 134 -11.73 -34.76 -29.13
C ARG A 134 -10.84 -33.79 -29.90
N ASP A 135 -10.39 -34.14 -31.10
CA ASP A 135 -9.60 -33.25 -31.96
C ASP A 135 -10.38 -31.99 -32.37
N ALA A 136 -11.69 -32.11 -32.63
CA ALA A 136 -12.55 -30.97 -32.90
C ALA A 136 -12.70 -30.04 -31.68
N LEU A 137 -12.88 -30.60 -30.48
CA LEU A 137 -12.93 -29.83 -29.23
C LEU A 137 -11.60 -29.14 -28.91
N ILE A 138 -10.48 -29.82 -29.16
CA ILE A 138 -9.13 -29.25 -28.99
C ILE A 138 -8.96 -28.03 -29.91
N LYS A 139 -9.40 -28.13 -31.18
CA LYS A 139 -9.40 -26.99 -32.11
C LYS A 139 -10.23 -25.83 -31.58
N GLU A 140 -11.47 -26.07 -31.15
CA GLU A 140 -12.34 -25.02 -30.60
C GLU A 140 -11.75 -24.33 -29.36
N LEU A 141 -11.18 -25.11 -28.44
CA LEU A 141 -10.51 -24.59 -27.25
C LEU A 141 -9.25 -23.78 -27.61
N SER A 142 -8.46 -24.25 -28.59
CA SER A 142 -7.30 -23.50 -29.06
C SER A 142 -7.68 -22.14 -29.65
N GLU A 143 -8.78 -22.06 -30.42
CA GLU A 143 -9.30 -20.79 -30.92
C GLU A 143 -9.78 -19.87 -29.80
N LYS A 144 -10.45 -20.41 -28.78
CA LYS A 144 -10.85 -19.66 -27.58
C LYS A 144 -9.63 -19.11 -26.83
N ILE A 145 -8.57 -19.90 -26.67
CA ILE A 145 -7.31 -19.46 -26.04
C ILE A 145 -6.67 -18.32 -26.84
N ILE A 146 -6.68 -18.39 -28.18
CA ILE A 146 -6.15 -17.34 -29.04
C ILE A 146 -6.95 -16.04 -28.86
N ARG A 147 -8.29 -16.11 -28.86
CA ARG A 147 -9.16 -14.95 -28.63
C ARG A 147 -8.89 -14.31 -27.27
N LEU A 148 -8.88 -15.11 -26.20
CA LEU A 148 -8.60 -14.62 -24.85
C LEU A 148 -7.20 -14.02 -24.72
N SER A 149 -6.19 -14.61 -25.38
CA SER A 149 -4.82 -14.08 -25.38
C SER A 149 -4.74 -12.72 -26.09
N HIS A 150 -5.50 -12.55 -27.18
CA HIS A 150 -5.61 -11.27 -27.87
C HIS A 150 -6.29 -10.21 -26.98
N ASP A 151 -7.40 -10.55 -26.34
CA ASP A 151 -8.13 -9.62 -25.47
C ASP A 151 -7.31 -9.22 -24.24
N LEU A 152 -6.59 -10.18 -23.64
CA LEU A 152 -5.65 -9.92 -22.55
C LEU A 152 -4.53 -8.97 -23.00
N SER A 153 -3.99 -9.17 -24.20
CA SER A 153 -2.97 -8.28 -24.78
C SER A 153 -3.51 -6.86 -25.01
N TYR A 154 -4.76 -6.74 -25.46
CA TYR A 154 -5.42 -5.45 -25.65
C TYR A 154 -5.61 -4.71 -24.32
N VAL A 155 -6.13 -5.41 -23.30
CA VAL A 155 -6.35 -4.84 -21.96
C VAL A 155 -5.03 -4.43 -21.32
N GLN A 156 -3.99 -5.26 -21.42
CA GLN A 156 -2.64 -4.92 -20.94
C GLN A 156 -2.11 -3.64 -21.58
N ARG A 157 -2.19 -3.51 -22.91
CA ARG A 157 -1.74 -2.29 -23.62
C ARG A 157 -2.50 -1.05 -23.15
N LYS A 158 -3.81 -1.18 -22.94
CA LYS A 158 -4.64 -0.08 -22.42
C LYS A 158 -4.31 0.27 -20.97
N SER A 159 -3.91 -0.70 -20.16
CA SER A 159 -3.42 -0.45 -18.79
C SER A 159 -2.12 0.33 -18.83
N PHE A 160 -1.12 -0.14 -19.59
CA PHE A 160 0.17 0.54 -19.70
C PHE A 160 0.03 1.99 -20.17
N ALA A 161 -0.83 2.26 -21.16
CA ALA A 161 -1.09 3.63 -21.60
C ALA A 161 -1.71 4.53 -20.51
N LYS A 162 -2.51 3.95 -19.59
CA LYS A 162 -3.03 4.69 -18.43
C LYS A 162 -1.95 4.91 -17.38
N ASP A 163 -1.10 3.93 -17.15
CA ASP A 163 0.01 4.02 -16.19
C ASP A 163 1.02 5.10 -16.64
N ASP A 164 1.33 5.17 -17.94
CA ASP A 164 2.13 6.26 -18.53
C ASP A 164 1.49 7.63 -18.27
N LYS A 165 0.16 7.72 -18.41
CA LYS A 165 -0.57 8.98 -18.14
C LYS A 165 -0.54 9.37 -16.66
N ILE A 166 -0.60 8.39 -15.76
CA ILE A 166 -0.46 8.63 -14.32
C ILE A 166 0.92 9.21 -14.01
N ILE A 167 1.97 8.64 -14.59
CA ILE A 167 3.35 9.13 -14.42
C ILE A 167 3.47 10.56 -14.96
N GLU A 168 2.90 10.86 -16.13
CA GLU A 168 2.92 12.21 -16.69
C GLU A 168 2.23 13.23 -15.75
N LEU A 169 1.05 12.90 -15.24
CA LEU A 169 0.31 13.76 -14.32
C LEU A 169 1.02 13.90 -12.96
N GLN A 170 1.66 12.85 -12.45
CA GLN A 170 2.48 12.90 -11.24
C GLN A 170 3.67 13.85 -11.43
N ASN A 171 4.38 13.74 -12.56
CA ASN A 171 5.47 14.64 -12.90
C ASN A 171 4.99 16.10 -13.00
N GLU A 172 3.79 16.33 -13.52
CA GLU A 172 3.19 17.66 -13.57
C GLU A 172 2.87 18.20 -12.16
N ILE A 173 2.26 17.37 -11.31
CA ILE A 173 2.01 17.69 -9.89
C ILE A 173 3.31 18.02 -9.17
N ASP A 174 4.38 17.26 -9.41
CA ASP A 174 5.67 17.48 -8.76
C ASP A 174 6.33 18.78 -9.22
N LYS A 175 6.23 19.13 -10.51
CA LYS A 175 6.64 20.46 -11.01
C LYS A 175 5.86 21.57 -10.30
N PHE A 176 4.55 21.42 -10.15
CA PHE A 176 3.74 22.39 -9.40
C PHE A 176 4.14 22.46 -7.93
N ARG A 177 4.41 21.32 -7.27
CA ARG A 177 4.89 21.28 -5.88
C ARG A 177 6.22 22.00 -5.73
N GLN A 178 7.14 21.84 -6.68
CA GLN A 178 8.45 22.51 -6.66
C GLN A 178 8.32 24.03 -6.76
N VAL A 179 7.33 24.57 -7.47
CA VAL A 179 7.11 26.02 -7.57
C VAL A 179 6.29 26.56 -6.39
N VAL A 180 5.30 25.80 -5.93
CA VAL A 180 4.39 26.23 -4.85
C VAL A 180 5.01 26.11 -3.47
N ARG A 181 5.85 25.09 -3.20
CA ARG A 181 6.49 24.90 -1.89
C ARG A 181 7.39 26.07 -1.48
N PRO A 182 8.34 26.56 -2.32
CA PRO A 182 9.17 27.71 -1.99
C PRO A 182 8.35 28.99 -1.79
N LEU A 183 7.33 29.20 -2.62
CA LEU A 183 6.43 30.35 -2.48
C LEU A 183 5.65 30.30 -1.16
N THR A 184 5.17 29.12 -0.78
CA THR A 184 4.46 28.91 0.48
C THR A 184 5.42 29.08 1.67
N GLN A 185 6.65 28.57 1.59
CA GLN A 185 7.69 28.75 2.61
C GLN A 185 8.08 30.22 2.81
N ALA A 186 8.27 30.98 1.73
CA ALA A 186 8.57 32.41 1.81
C ALA A 186 7.43 33.21 2.47
N ILE A 187 6.17 32.82 2.26
CA ILE A 187 5.01 33.43 2.94
C ILE A 187 5.02 33.10 4.44
N PHE A 188 5.43 31.89 4.83
CA PHE A 188 5.57 31.50 6.24
C PHE A 188 6.72 32.23 6.94
N GLU A 189 7.86 32.39 6.27
CA GLU A 189 9.01 33.13 6.80
C GLU A 189 8.69 34.61 7.01
N ARG A 190 7.97 35.23 6.07
CA ARG A 190 7.52 36.63 6.20
C ARG A 190 6.48 36.83 7.30
N LYS A 191 5.74 35.79 7.70
CA LYS A 191 4.74 35.83 8.78
C LYS A 191 5.27 35.46 10.16
N ARG A 192 6.51 34.94 10.27
CA ARG A 192 7.16 34.66 11.57
C ARG A 192 7.61 35.91 12.34
N SER A 193 7.55 37.11 11.73
CA SER A 193 7.83 38.37 12.45
C SER A 193 6.64 38.92 13.24
N ASP A 194 5.45 38.34 13.10
CA ASP A 194 4.26 38.78 13.84
C ASP A 194 3.75 37.62 14.71
N SER A 195 3.59 37.91 15.99
CA SER A 195 3.39 36.95 17.08
C SER A 195 2.02 36.25 17.00
N PHE A 196 1.90 35.20 16.19
CA PHE A 196 0.75 34.31 16.16
C PHE A 196 1.19 32.86 15.95
N VAL A 197 1.61 32.22 17.04
CA VAL A 197 2.15 30.84 17.02
C VAL A 197 1.22 29.93 17.82
N GLU A 198 0.18 29.39 17.20
CA GLU A 198 -0.49 28.20 17.78
C GLU A 198 -1.33 27.32 16.82
N TRP A 199 -1.28 27.48 15.49
CA TRP A 199 -2.28 26.78 14.65
C TRP A 199 -1.84 26.05 13.39
N ILE A 200 -0.56 25.68 13.26
CA ILE A 200 -0.17 24.73 12.20
C ILE A 200 0.59 23.55 12.82
N THR A 201 -0.15 22.48 13.10
CA THR A 201 0.40 21.16 13.42
C THR A 201 1.14 20.61 12.20
N PRO A 202 2.43 20.21 12.32
CA PRO A 202 3.18 19.64 11.21
C PRO A 202 2.76 18.17 11.02
N GLY A 203 1.98 17.88 9.97
CA GLY A 203 1.60 16.50 9.70
C GLY A 203 0.62 16.24 8.55
N VAL A 204 0.04 17.26 7.92
CA VAL A 204 -0.89 17.04 6.79
C VAL A 204 -0.47 17.90 5.61
N GLU A 205 0.25 17.29 4.67
CA GLU A 205 0.46 17.83 3.33
C GLU A 205 -0.88 17.87 2.58
N SER A 206 -1.71 18.88 2.86
CA SER A 206 -2.95 19.11 2.14
C SER A 206 -2.73 20.17 1.07
N THR A 207 -2.59 19.74 -0.18
CA THR A 207 -2.49 20.53 -1.42
C THR A 207 -3.78 21.32 -1.75
N ARG A 208 -4.53 21.79 -0.75
CA ARG A 208 -5.70 22.65 -0.98
C ARG A 208 -5.37 24.08 -0.61
N ILE A 209 -4.65 24.76 -1.49
CA ILE A 209 -4.66 26.23 -1.54
C ILE A 209 -5.93 26.64 -2.28
N LEU A 210 -7.02 26.85 -1.53
CA LEU A 210 -8.19 27.56 -2.05
C LEU A 210 -7.89 29.06 -2.12
N PRO A 211 -8.30 29.76 -3.19
CA PRO A 211 -8.05 31.19 -3.37
C PRO A 211 -8.70 31.98 -2.23
N MET A 212 -7.92 32.87 -1.63
CA MET A 212 -8.41 33.88 -0.69
C MET A 212 -9.20 34.94 -1.46
N SER A 213 -10.51 34.76 -1.63
CA SER A 213 -11.43 35.87 -1.91
C SER A 213 -12.86 35.69 -1.36
N GLU A 214 -13.17 34.57 -0.74
CA GLU A 214 -14.35 34.47 0.12
C GLU A 214 -13.83 34.09 1.51
N GLY A 215 -14.25 34.84 2.53
CA GLY A 215 -13.86 34.56 3.91
C GLY A 215 -14.14 33.08 4.20
N ARG A 216 -13.09 32.25 4.27
CA ARG A 216 -13.25 30.82 4.54
C ARG A 216 -14.05 30.71 5.83
N ILE A 217 -15.25 30.15 5.73
CA ILE A 217 -16.06 29.80 6.89
C ILE A 217 -15.17 28.86 7.72
N LYS A 218 -14.64 29.38 8.84
CA LYS A 218 -13.84 28.59 9.76
C LYS A 218 -14.73 27.45 10.23
N ARG A 219 -14.31 26.21 9.98
CA ARG A 219 -15.05 25.03 10.44
C ARG A 219 -14.92 25.00 11.96
N GLN A 220 -15.97 25.42 12.66
CA GLN A 220 -16.07 25.26 14.09
C GLN A 220 -16.35 23.78 14.37
N ALA A 221 -15.44 23.13 15.09
CA ALA A 221 -15.72 21.81 15.62
C ALA A 221 -16.73 21.95 16.76
N ILE A 222 -17.71 21.05 16.79
CA ILE A 222 -18.70 20.96 17.86
C ILE A 222 -18.49 19.61 18.52
N SER A 223 -18.23 19.61 19.82
CA SER A 223 -18.15 18.39 20.64
C SER A 223 -19.43 18.27 21.46
N ALA A 224 -19.91 17.04 21.63
CA ALA A 224 -20.94 16.74 22.63
C ALA A 224 -20.37 16.85 24.04
N GLU A 225 -21.25 17.01 25.02
CA GLU A 225 -20.91 16.95 26.44
C GLU A 225 -20.47 15.54 26.87
N PRO A 226 -19.59 15.42 27.88
CA PRO A 226 -19.14 14.13 28.36
C PRO A 226 -20.29 13.35 29.04
N LEU A 227 -20.46 12.09 28.65
CA LEU A 227 -21.49 11.17 29.19
C LEU A 227 -21.40 10.99 30.71
N SER A 228 -20.25 11.27 31.34
CA SER A 228 -20.06 11.20 32.79
C SER A 228 -20.98 12.13 33.60
N GLY A 229 -21.46 13.22 32.99
CA GLY A 229 -22.44 14.12 33.61
C GLY A 229 -23.87 13.55 33.65
N MET A 230 -24.12 12.46 32.91
CA MET A 230 -25.42 11.78 32.83
C MET A 230 -25.49 10.53 33.72
N GLY A 231 -24.51 10.35 34.63
CA GLY A 231 -24.35 9.22 35.56
C GLY A 231 -25.42 9.09 36.65
N GLY A 232 -26.63 9.63 36.43
CA GLY A 232 -27.80 9.45 37.26
C GLY A 232 -29.09 9.20 36.46
N MET A 233 -29.02 9.14 35.13
CA MET A 233 -30.12 8.69 34.29
C MET A 233 -29.90 7.23 33.88
N ASP A 234 -29.98 6.32 34.85
CA ASP A 234 -30.57 4.98 34.64
C ASP A 234 -32.09 5.13 34.35
N GLY A 235 -32.44 6.11 33.53
CA GLY A 235 -33.79 6.45 33.17
C GLY A 235 -34.27 5.40 32.20
N GLU A 236 -35.23 4.59 32.64
CA GLU A 236 -36.00 3.71 31.77
C GLU A 236 -36.40 4.49 30.51
N LEU A 237 -35.89 4.05 29.35
CA LEU A 237 -36.18 4.71 28.08
C LEU A 237 -37.69 4.79 27.88
N VAL A 238 -38.21 6.01 27.75
CA VAL A 238 -39.66 6.23 27.57
C VAL A 238 -40.09 5.61 26.24
N LYS A 239 -40.91 4.57 26.31
CA LYS A 239 -41.43 3.89 25.13
C LYS A 239 -42.64 4.63 24.58
N VAL A 240 -42.53 5.10 23.36
CA VAL A 240 -43.62 5.78 22.66
C VAL A 240 -44.38 4.75 21.82
N PRO A 241 -45.70 4.56 22.03
CA PRO A 241 -46.47 3.58 21.28
C PRO A 241 -46.56 3.98 19.80
N LYS A 242 -46.20 3.05 18.91
CA LYS A 242 -46.24 3.21 17.45
C LYS A 242 -47.05 2.10 16.80
N SER A 243 -47.63 2.38 15.63
CA SER A 243 -48.25 1.34 14.80
C SER A 243 -47.18 0.40 14.23
N SER A 244 -47.57 -0.84 13.89
CA SER A 244 -46.64 -1.82 13.32
C SER A 244 -46.00 -1.32 12.02
N LEU A 245 -46.80 -0.70 11.15
CA LEU A 245 -46.33 -0.09 9.91
C LEU A 245 -45.29 1.01 10.17
N SER A 246 -45.53 1.87 11.17
CA SER A 246 -44.59 2.94 11.53
C SER A 246 -43.27 2.39 12.06
N ARG A 247 -43.30 1.34 12.90
CA ARG A 247 -42.06 0.70 13.38
C ARG A 247 -41.24 0.11 12.24
N GLU A 248 -41.87 -0.54 11.28
CA GLU A 248 -41.17 -1.16 10.15
C GLU A 248 -40.51 -0.12 9.25
N LEU A 249 -41.20 0.99 8.95
CA LEU A 249 -40.65 2.08 8.14
C LEU A 249 -39.45 2.77 8.80
N ILE A 250 -39.53 3.02 10.12
CA ILE A 250 -38.41 3.62 10.86
C ILE A 250 -37.24 2.64 10.93
N LYS A 251 -37.53 1.35 11.16
CA LYS A 251 -36.51 0.31 11.22
C LYS A 251 -35.76 0.16 9.89
N SER A 252 -36.45 0.15 8.75
CA SER A 252 -35.79 0.09 7.44
C SER A 252 -34.94 1.34 7.21
N ALA A 253 -35.45 2.53 7.54
CA ALA A 253 -34.71 3.78 7.40
C ALA A 253 -33.43 3.85 8.25
N ILE A 254 -33.43 3.24 9.45
CA ILE A 254 -32.23 3.12 10.29
C ILE A 254 -31.21 2.17 9.67
N LEU A 255 -31.65 1.02 9.16
CA LEU A 255 -30.76 0.03 8.53
C LEU A 255 -30.14 0.54 7.22
N ASP A 256 -30.86 1.38 6.49
CA ASP A 256 -30.39 2.00 5.26
C ASP A 256 -29.39 3.16 5.51
N ASN A 257 -29.19 3.56 6.77
CA ASN A 257 -28.29 4.66 7.13
C ASN A 257 -26.86 4.19 7.42
N ASP A 258 -25.90 4.70 6.66
CA ASP A 258 -24.47 4.37 6.79
C ASP A 258 -23.86 4.67 8.16
N PHE A 259 -24.37 5.67 8.90
CA PHE A 259 -23.92 5.98 10.26
C PHE A 259 -24.37 4.96 11.30
N MET A 260 -25.41 4.18 11.00
CA MET A 260 -26.09 3.28 11.94
C MET A 260 -25.85 1.79 11.64
N LYS A 261 -25.05 1.45 10.62
CA LYS A 261 -24.81 0.07 10.15
C LYS A 261 -24.15 -0.89 11.16
N ASN A 262 -23.55 -0.35 12.22
CA ASN A 262 -22.86 -1.13 13.25
C ASN A 262 -23.71 -1.28 14.53
N LEU A 263 -25.00 -0.93 14.50
CA LEU A 263 -25.90 -1.12 15.63
C LEU A 263 -26.48 -2.54 15.63
N ASP A 264 -26.54 -3.13 16.82
CA ASP A 264 -27.20 -4.41 17.00
C ASP A 264 -28.72 -4.26 16.87
N MET A 265 -29.40 -5.33 16.42
CA MET A 265 -30.86 -5.31 16.22
C MET A 265 -31.65 -4.98 17.50
N THR A 266 -31.08 -5.23 18.68
CA THR A 266 -31.65 -4.85 19.98
C THR A 266 -31.58 -3.33 20.19
N GLN A 267 -30.45 -2.70 19.88
CA GLN A 267 -30.27 -1.25 19.97
C GLN A 267 -31.18 -0.51 18.97
N ILE A 268 -31.29 -1.04 17.74
CA ILE A 268 -32.21 -0.51 16.73
C ILE A 268 -33.65 -0.55 17.25
N ARG A 269 -34.06 -1.65 17.91
CA ARG A 269 -35.39 -1.76 18.51
C ARG A 269 -35.61 -0.73 19.61
N GLU A 270 -34.64 -0.54 20.50
CA GLU A 270 -34.70 0.45 21.57
C GLU A 270 -34.82 1.88 21.03
N ILE A 271 -34.04 2.22 20.00
CA ILE A 271 -34.13 3.51 19.30
C ILE A 271 -35.53 3.68 18.69
N VAL A 272 -36.03 2.69 17.95
CA VAL A 272 -37.38 2.75 17.36
C VAL A 272 -38.45 2.94 18.44
N ASP A 273 -38.31 2.29 19.59
CA ASP A 273 -39.29 2.37 20.67
C ASP A 273 -39.27 3.75 21.38
N CYS A 274 -38.11 4.40 21.52
CA CYS A 274 -38.01 5.71 22.19
C CYS A 274 -38.18 6.93 21.27
N MET A 275 -38.17 6.76 19.94
CA MET A 275 -38.41 7.87 19.00
C MET A 275 -39.77 8.55 19.21
N TYR A 276 -39.76 9.88 19.32
CA TYR A 276 -40.96 10.70 19.46
C TYR A 276 -41.41 11.25 18.07
N PRO A 277 -42.71 11.44 17.80
CA PRO A 277 -43.22 12.00 16.54
C PRO A 277 -42.74 13.43 16.24
#